data_AF-A0A2T4CDI9-F1
#
_entry.id   AF-A0A2T4CDI9-F1
#
_cell.length_a   1.000
_cell.length_b   1.000
_cell.length_c   1.000
_cell.angle_alpha   90.00
_cell.angle_beta   90.00
_cell.angle_gamma   90.00
#
_symmetry.space_group_name_H-M   'P 1'
#
loop_
_entity.id
_entity.type
_entity.pdbx_description
1 polymer ?
#
loop_
_entity_poly.entity_id
_entity_poly.type
_entity_poly.pdbx_seq_one_letter_code
_entity_poly.pdbx_strand_id
1 'polypeptide(L)'
;MHLYSIIQWVIPFITLCLAQADDRTLALGLINQARAAQGVQRLTWNDNLASYAQYWANIMAAGQQPFSHAQGSYRPQQGETLFEYQSSQCDAAYDTPLQKAAQTWLAQASLYNGAPITDGHEPWLHWCMWW
;
A
#
# COMPACT_ATOMS: atom_id res chain seq x y z
N MET A 1 58.57 -15.68 -37.61
CA MET A 1 57.23 -16.00 -37.10
C MET A 1 56.88 -14.99 -36.01
N HIS A 2 56.21 -13.89 -36.36
CA HIS A 2 55.72 -12.92 -35.39
C HIS A 2 54.23 -13.17 -35.17
N LEU A 3 53.91 -13.69 -33.98
CA LEU A 3 52.54 -13.85 -33.49
C LEU A 3 52.02 -12.48 -33.05
N TYR A 4 51.05 -11.93 -33.78
CA TYR A 4 50.27 -10.79 -33.33
C TYR A 4 49.25 -11.26 -32.30
N SER A 5 49.40 -10.77 -31.06
CA SER A 5 48.46 -11.03 -29.96
C SER A 5 47.21 -10.18 -30.17
N ILE A 6 46.06 -10.83 -30.36
CA ILE A 6 44.75 -10.18 -30.48
C ILE A 6 44.29 -9.82 -29.06
N ILE A 7 44.31 -8.53 -28.74
CA ILE A 7 43.72 -8.00 -27.50
C ILE A 7 42.20 -8.03 -27.67
N GLN A 8 41.55 -9.08 -27.15
CA GLN A 8 40.10 -9.11 -26.99
C GLN A 8 39.69 -8.07 -25.93
N TRP A 9 38.95 -7.06 -26.36
CA TRP A 9 38.24 -6.15 -25.48
C TRP A 9 37.09 -6.90 -24.80
N VAL A 10 37.27 -7.25 -23.53
CA VAL A 10 36.19 -7.74 -22.69
C VAL A 10 35.35 -6.52 -22.30
N ILE A 11 34.18 -6.34 -22.94
CA ILE A 11 33.20 -5.34 -22.52
C ILE A 11 32.48 -5.92 -21.30
N PRO A 12 32.61 -5.34 -20.09
CA PRO A 12 31.85 -5.80 -18.94
C PRO A 12 30.37 -5.47 -19.16
N PHE A 13 29.53 -6.49 -19.25
CA PHE A 13 28.09 -6.34 -19.07
C PHE A 13 27.86 -5.96 -17.61
N ILE A 14 27.77 -4.66 -17.34
CA ILE A 14 27.31 -4.15 -16.04
C ILE A 14 25.80 -4.39 -16.00
N THR A 15 25.38 -5.49 -15.37
CA THR A 15 23.98 -5.66 -14.99
C THR A 15 23.65 -4.65 -13.91
N LEU A 16 22.97 -3.56 -14.27
CA LEU A 16 22.32 -2.68 -13.30
C LEU A 16 21.19 -3.49 -12.64
N CYS A 17 21.40 -3.94 -11.40
CA CYS A 17 20.29 -4.37 -10.55
C CYS A 17 19.53 -3.12 -10.10
N LEU A 18 18.43 -2.80 -10.76
CA LEU A 18 17.44 -1.88 -10.19
C LEU A 18 16.74 -2.63 -9.05
N ALA A 19 16.89 -2.14 -7.82
CA ALA A 19 16.14 -2.67 -6.69
C ALA A 19 14.64 -2.45 -6.95
N GLN A 20 13.86 -3.53 -6.98
CA GLN A 20 12.41 -3.44 -7.11
C GLN A 20 11.83 -2.82 -5.83
N ALA A 21 10.95 -1.84 -5.97
CA ALA A 21 10.25 -1.25 -4.83
C ALA A 21 9.36 -2.30 -4.15
N ASP A 22 9.32 -2.30 -2.82
CA ASP A 22 8.44 -3.19 -2.05
C ASP A 22 6.96 -2.78 -2.18
N ASP A 23 6.07 -3.73 -1.87
CA ASP A 23 4.61 -3.55 -1.97
C ASP A 23 4.11 -2.33 -1.19
N ARG A 24 4.68 -2.09 0.00
CA ARG A 24 4.43 -0.91 0.83
C ARG A 24 4.73 0.38 0.10
N THR A 25 5.90 0.49 -0.51
CA THR A 25 6.36 1.70 -1.23
C THR A 25 5.45 1.98 -2.42
N LEU A 26 5.06 0.93 -3.14
CA LEU A 26 4.13 1.04 -4.27
C LEU A 26 2.73 1.46 -3.81
N ALA A 27 2.19 0.86 -2.75
CA ALA A 27 0.88 1.21 -2.19
C ALA A 27 0.82 2.67 -1.70
N LEU A 28 1.83 3.12 -0.94
CA LEU A 28 1.93 4.53 -0.53
C LEU A 28 2.08 5.46 -1.74
N GLY A 29 2.77 5.01 -2.78
CA GLY A 29 2.87 5.70 -4.07
C GLY A 29 1.51 5.95 -4.72
N LEU A 30 0.66 4.92 -4.80
CA LEU A 30 -0.70 4.99 -5.36
C LEU A 30 -1.56 6.00 -4.58
N ILE A 31 -1.58 5.91 -3.26
CA ILE A 31 -2.35 6.84 -2.40
C ILE A 31 -1.84 8.28 -2.60
N ASN A 32 -0.53 8.48 -2.61
CA ASN A 32 0.05 9.80 -2.80
C ASN A 32 -0.16 10.39 -4.19
N GLN A 33 -0.26 9.54 -5.22
CA GLN A 33 -0.64 9.98 -6.57
C GLN A 33 -2.09 10.48 -6.56
N ALA A 34 -3.01 9.76 -5.92
CA ALA A 34 -4.40 10.18 -5.79
C ALA A 34 -4.52 11.48 -4.97
N ARG A 35 -3.79 11.60 -3.85
CA ARG A 35 -3.67 12.84 -3.05
C ARG A 35 -3.23 14.04 -3.87
N ALA A 36 -2.15 13.89 -4.64
CA ALA A 36 -1.65 14.94 -5.51
C ALA A 36 -2.67 15.35 -6.59
N ALA A 37 -3.44 14.41 -7.14
CA ALA A 37 -4.48 14.72 -8.12
C ALA A 37 -5.64 15.55 -7.54
N GLN A 38 -5.84 15.53 -6.21
CA GLN A 38 -6.80 16.40 -5.51
C GLN A 38 -6.15 17.64 -4.89
N GLY A 39 -4.86 17.90 -5.16
CA GLY A 39 -4.14 19.05 -4.60
C GLY A 39 -3.81 18.92 -3.11
N VAL A 40 -3.89 17.71 -2.54
CA VAL A 40 -3.61 17.45 -1.12
C VAL A 40 -2.15 17.03 -0.93
N GLN A 41 -1.53 17.46 0.17
CA GLN A 41 -0.14 17.14 0.50
C GLN A 41 0.11 15.62 0.57
N ARG A 42 1.25 15.16 0.07
CA ARG A 42 1.67 13.76 0.13
C ARG A 42 1.91 13.30 1.57
N LEU A 43 1.54 12.06 1.85
CA LEU A 43 1.85 11.35 3.09
C LEU A 43 3.26 10.76 3.05
N THR A 44 3.82 10.54 4.23
CA THR A 44 5.05 9.77 4.47
C THR A 44 4.72 8.55 5.30
N TRP A 45 5.49 7.47 5.11
CA TRP A 45 5.38 6.30 5.96
C TRP A 45 5.74 6.63 7.41
N ASN A 46 5.09 5.97 8.36
CA ASN A 46 5.34 6.12 9.79
C ASN A 46 5.39 4.73 10.44
N ASP A 47 6.55 4.37 11.00
CA ASP A 47 6.77 3.02 11.55
C ASP A 47 5.94 2.76 12.81
N ASN A 48 5.57 3.79 13.57
CA ASN A 48 4.67 3.62 14.72
C ASN A 48 3.26 3.28 14.24
N LEU A 49 2.72 4.00 13.25
CA LEU A 49 1.42 3.68 12.65
C LEU A 49 1.40 2.26 12.07
N ALA A 50 2.48 1.88 11.38
CA ALA A 50 2.64 0.54 10.84
C ALA A 50 2.62 -0.55 11.95
N SER A 51 3.27 -0.27 13.08
CA SER A 51 3.32 -1.18 14.22
C SER A 51 1.94 -1.35 14.87
N TYR A 52 1.18 -0.26 15.02
CA TYR A 52 -0.21 -0.33 15.51
C TYR A 52 -1.13 -1.11 14.56
N ALA A 53 -1.04 -0.83 13.26
CA ALA A 53 -1.84 -1.53 12.25
C ALA A 53 -1.50 -3.04 12.22
N GLN A 54 -0.22 -3.40 12.27
CA GLN A 54 0.21 -4.80 12.30
C GLN A 54 -0.27 -5.50 13.59
N TYR A 55 -0.17 -4.83 14.73
CA TYR A 55 -0.68 -5.37 15.99
C TYR A 55 -2.17 -5.70 15.90
N TRP A 56 -2.98 -4.75 15.43
CA TRP A 56 -4.43 -4.98 15.33
C TRP A 56 -4.78 -6.06 14.29
N ALA A 57 -4.11 -6.07 13.13
CA ALA A 57 -4.26 -7.13 12.14
C ALA A 57 -3.96 -8.52 12.72
N ASN A 58 -2.92 -8.65 13.56
CA ASN A 58 -2.60 -9.90 14.24
C ASN A 58 -3.66 -10.32 15.25
N ILE A 59 -4.25 -9.37 16.00
CA ILE A 59 -5.36 -9.64 16.93
C ILE A 59 -6.57 -10.20 16.18
N MET A 60 -6.93 -9.60 15.04
CA MET A 60 -8.01 -10.10 14.18
C MET A 60 -7.68 -11.47 13.59
N ALA A 61 -6.48 -11.65 13.05
CA ALA A 61 -6.04 -12.92 12.44
C ALA A 61 -5.98 -14.08 13.45
N ALA A 62 -5.68 -13.79 14.72
CA ALA A 62 -5.71 -14.76 15.80
C ALA A 62 -7.14 -15.13 16.27
N GLY A 63 -8.18 -14.52 15.69
CA GLY A 63 -9.59 -14.73 16.05
C GLY A 63 -9.98 -14.11 17.40
N GLN A 64 -9.14 -13.25 17.98
CA GLN A 64 -9.43 -12.59 19.25
C GLN A 64 -10.43 -11.44 19.11
N GLN A 65 -10.55 -10.90 17.89
CA GLN A 65 -11.53 -9.90 17.49
C GLN A 65 -12.07 -10.25 16.10
N PRO A 66 -13.34 -9.94 15.80
CA PRO A 66 -13.85 -10.03 14.44
C PRO A 66 -13.17 -8.99 13.54
N PHE A 67 -13.36 -9.11 12.22
CA PHE A 67 -12.96 -8.07 11.28
C PHE A 67 -13.69 -6.77 11.59
N SER A 68 -13.00 -5.88 12.32
CA SER A 68 -13.60 -4.69 12.93
C SER A 68 -12.52 -3.66 13.24
N HIS A 69 -12.91 -2.39 13.28
CA HIS A 69 -12.01 -1.30 13.60
C HIS A 69 -11.44 -1.41 15.01
N ALA A 70 -10.17 -1.05 15.17
CA ALA A 70 -9.55 -0.95 16.48
C ALA A 70 -10.29 0.06 17.35
N GLN A 71 -10.49 -0.25 18.63
CA GLN A 71 -10.97 0.73 19.59
C GLN A 71 -9.94 1.85 19.76
N GLY A 72 -10.39 3.06 20.10
CA GLY A 72 -9.53 4.24 20.19
C GLY A 72 -8.33 4.10 21.14
N SER A 73 -8.43 3.25 22.17
CA SER A 73 -7.32 2.90 23.08
C SER A 73 -6.16 2.19 22.39
N TYR A 74 -6.42 1.46 21.31
CA TYR A 74 -5.41 0.74 20.51
C TYR A 74 -4.89 1.56 19.32
N ARG A 75 -5.52 2.69 19.00
CA ARG A 75 -5.12 3.60 17.91
C ARG A 75 -5.35 5.08 18.27
N PRO A 76 -4.73 5.58 19.35
CA PRO A 76 -5.03 6.90 19.88
C PRO A 76 -4.73 7.98 18.83
N GLN A 77 -5.76 8.77 18.49
CA GLN A 77 -5.69 9.88 17.53
C GLN A 77 -5.31 9.47 16.10
N GLN A 78 -5.63 8.23 15.70
CA GLN A 78 -5.35 7.71 14.35
C GLN A 78 -6.64 7.33 13.63
N GLY A 79 -6.72 7.67 12.35
CA GLY A 79 -7.68 7.05 11.42
C GLY A 79 -7.32 5.59 11.14
N GLU A 80 -8.25 4.82 10.59
CA GLU A 80 -8.03 3.43 10.20
C GLU A 80 -8.92 3.04 9.02
N THR A 81 -8.34 2.44 7.99
CA THR A 81 -9.05 1.74 6.91
C THR A 81 -8.77 0.25 7.02
N LEU A 82 -9.78 -0.59 6.83
CA LEU A 82 -9.60 -2.04 6.83
C LEU A 82 -9.89 -2.62 5.45
N PHE A 83 -9.21 -3.73 5.15
CA PHE A 83 -9.43 -4.51 3.95
C PHE A 83 -9.10 -5.96 4.26
N GLU A 84 -9.98 -6.87 3.84
CA GLU A 84 -9.74 -8.31 3.86
C GLU A 84 -9.98 -8.84 2.46
N TYR A 85 -9.12 -9.75 2.03
CA TYR A 85 -9.22 -10.37 0.71
C TYR A 85 -8.62 -11.75 0.73
N GLN A 86 -9.41 -12.73 0.30
CA GLN A 86 -8.97 -14.10 0.17
C GLN A 86 -8.23 -14.27 -1.15
N SER A 87 -6.97 -14.69 -1.09
CA SER A 87 -6.12 -14.90 -2.26
C SER A 87 -5.35 -16.22 -2.17
N SER A 88 -4.75 -16.62 -3.28
CA SER A 88 -3.88 -17.80 -3.38
C SER A 88 -2.65 -17.45 -4.22
N GLN A 89 -1.64 -18.31 -4.26
CA GLN A 89 -0.40 -18.08 -5.01
C GLN A 89 -0.61 -17.85 -6.52
N CYS A 90 -1.79 -18.16 -7.07
CA CYS A 90 -2.13 -17.90 -8.47
C CYS A 90 -2.73 -16.49 -8.71
N ASP A 91 -2.88 -15.68 -7.67
CA ASP A 91 -3.44 -14.32 -7.73
C ASP A 91 -2.37 -13.32 -7.27
N ALA A 92 -2.11 -12.31 -8.09
CA ALA A 92 -1.09 -11.29 -7.84
C ALA A 92 -1.31 -10.53 -6.50
N ALA A 93 -2.56 -10.49 -6.00
CA ALA A 93 -2.86 -9.93 -4.69
C ALA A 93 -2.18 -10.68 -3.53
N TYR A 94 -1.79 -11.94 -3.72
CA TYR A 94 -1.04 -12.72 -2.73
C TYR A 94 0.35 -12.11 -2.44
N ASP A 95 1.03 -11.64 -3.49
CA ASP A 95 2.36 -11.02 -3.37
C ASP A 95 2.30 -9.50 -3.11
N THR A 96 1.16 -8.87 -3.42
CA THR A 96 0.98 -7.41 -3.35
C THR A 96 -0.29 -6.95 -2.59
N PRO A 97 -0.50 -7.43 -1.36
CA PRO A 97 -1.73 -7.19 -0.61
C PRO A 97 -1.99 -5.71 -0.30
N LEU A 98 -0.95 -4.90 -0.04
CA LEU A 98 -1.10 -3.47 0.27
C LEU A 98 -1.50 -2.68 -0.98
N GLN A 99 -0.93 -2.98 -2.14
CA GLN A 99 -1.38 -2.36 -3.39
C GLN A 99 -2.83 -2.72 -3.68
N LYS A 100 -3.23 -3.99 -3.48
CA LYS A 100 -4.62 -4.41 -3.67
C LYS A 100 -5.58 -3.66 -2.75
N ALA A 101 -5.22 -3.49 -1.48
CA ALA A 101 -6.00 -2.70 -0.52
C ALA A 101 -6.13 -1.24 -0.96
N ALA A 102 -5.00 -0.59 -1.29
CA ALA A 102 -4.97 0.81 -1.74
C ALA A 102 -5.82 1.02 -3.00
N GLN A 103 -5.70 0.16 -4.00
CA GLN A 103 -6.51 0.21 -5.23
C GLN A 103 -8.00 0.08 -4.92
N THR A 104 -8.37 -0.82 -4.00
CA THR A 104 -9.76 -1.04 -3.61
C THR A 104 -10.35 0.20 -2.94
N TRP A 105 -9.64 0.80 -1.99
CA TRP A 105 -10.09 2.03 -1.33
C TRP A 105 -10.17 3.21 -2.30
N LEU A 106 -9.17 3.36 -3.18
CA LEU A 106 -9.14 4.45 -4.15
C LEU A 106 -10.22 4.32 -5.24
N ALA A 107 -10.63 3.10 -5.60
CA ALA A 107 -11.70 2.88 -6.58
C ALA A 107 -13.05 3.47 -6.13
N GLN A 108 -13.24 3.65 -4.82
CA GLN A 108 -14.43 4.29 -4.26
C GLN A 108 -14.55 5.78 -4.61
N ALA A 109 -13.52 6.42 -5.17
CA ALA A 109 -13.59 7.80 -5.67
C ALA A 109 -14.78 8.03 -6.60
N SER A 110 -15.08 7.05 -7.46
CA SER A 110 -16.19 7.11 -8.41
C SER A 110 -17.58 7.13 -7.75
N LEU A 111 -17.67 6.69 -6.49
CA LEU A 111 -18.90 6.68 -5.70
C LEU A 111 -19.07 7.98 -4.91
N TYR A 112 -17.99 8.74 -4.70
CA TYR A 112 -18.04 9.96 -3.91
C TYR A 112 -18.80 11.06 -4.65
N ASN A 113 -19.80 11.61 -3.98
CA ASN A 113 -20.69 12.63 -4.52
C ASN A 113 -20.47 14.04 -3.91
N GLY A 114 -19.43 14.22 -3.10
CA GLY A 114 -19.15 15.48 -2.41
C GLY A 114 -19.96 15.72 -1.14
N ALA A 115 -20.82 14.78 -0.73
CA ALA A 115 -21.59 14.91 0.50
C ALA A 115 -20.71 14.74 1.75
N PRO A 116 -21.02 15.43 2.86
CA PRO A 116 -20.36 15.18 4.14
C PRO A 116 -20.64 13.75 4.61
N ILE A 117 -19.76 13.23 5.47
CA ILE A 117 -20.02 11.99 6.21
C ILE A 117 -21.17 12.25 7.20
N THR A 118 -22.14 11.35 7.22
CA THR A 118 -23.37 11.43 8.00
C THR A 118 -23.44 10.35 9.06
N ASP A 119 -23.30 9.08 8.69
CA ASP A 119 -23.47 7.93 9.60
C ASP A 119 -22.26 7.00 9.66
N GLY A 120 -21.27 7.16 8.78
CA GLY A 120 -20.09 6.30 8.77
C GLY A 120 -20.37 4.94 8.13
N HIS A 121 -21.41 4.85 7.28
CA HIS A 121 -21.70 3.70 6.44
C HIS A 121 -21.72 4.01 4.93
N GLU A 122 -21.26 5.20 4.52
CA GLU A 122 -21.21 5.58 3.12
C GLU A 122 -20.24 4.68 2.30
N PRO A 123 -20.60 4.29 1.07
CA PRO A 123 -19.80 3.37 0.28
C PRO A 123 -18.49 3.97 -0.26
N TRP A 124 -18.24 5.25 0.00
CA TRP A 124 -17.01 5.99 -0.34
C TRP A 124 -16.17 6.38 0.88
N LEU A 125 -16.42 5.82 2.06
CA LEU A 125 -15.71 6.21 3.27
C LEU A 125 -14.21 5.99 3.19
N HIS A 126 -13.75 4.86 2.64
CA HIS A 126 -12.32 4.61 2.53
C HIS A 126 -11.65 5.60 1.58
N TRP A 127 -12.36 6.10 0.56
CA TRP A 127 -11.86 7.22 -0.23
C TRP A 127 -11.68 8.46 0.64
N CYS A 128 -12.71 8.87 1.40
CA CYS A 128 -12.71 10.11 2.19
C CYS A 128 -11.60 10.20 3.25
N MET A 129 -11.05 9.07 3.72
CA MET A 129 -9.99 9.03 4.72
C MET A 129 -8.63 9.56 4.25
N TRP A 130 -8.48 9.81 2.94
CA TRP A 130 -7.23 10.23 2.34
C TRP A 130 -7.20 11.71 1.93
N TRP A 131 -8.06 12.58 2.45
CA TRP A 131 -8.10 14.01 2.07
C TRP A 131 -7.97 14.92 3.29
#